data_AF-A0A9W7EG37-F1
#
_entry.id   AF-A0A9W7EG37-F1
#
_cell.length_a   1.000
_cell.length_b   1.000
_cell.length_c   1.000
_cell.angle_alpha   90.00
_cell.angle_beta   90.00
_cell.angle_gamma   90.00
#
_symmetry.space_group_name_H-M   'P 1'
#
loop_
_entity.id
_entity.type
_entity.pdbx_description
1 polymer ?
#
loop_
_entity_poly.entity_id
_entity_poly.type
_entity_poly.pdbx_seq_one_letter_code
_entity_poly.pdbx_strand_id
1 'polypeptide(L)'
;MTSAALEGKNHPGTLKIVANIASNYTSLMDFGKAGPLYERALEGFEAQFGKDHTDTKMCAENYQVCLQYRGDNVERLAQLKRTYPHLK
;
A
#
# COMPACT_ATOMS: atom_id res chain seq x y z
N MET A 1 2.61 21.88 -14.53
CA MET A 1 2.29 20.82 -13.55
C MET A 1 0.78 20.60 -13.59
N THR A 2 0.32 19.78 -14.52
CA THR A 2 -1.10 19.67 -14.90
C THR A 2 -1.85 18.79 -13.91
N SER A 3 -2.71 19.42 -13.09
CA SER A 3 -4.11 19.11 -12.71
C SER A 3 -4.70 17.67 -12.75
N ALA A 4 -3.92 16.60 -12.94
CA ALA A 4 -4.41 15.23 -13.09
C ALA A 4 -4.44 14.45 -11.76
N ALA A 5 -3.81 14.96 -10.70
CA ALA A 5 -3.83 14.34 -9.37
C ALA A 5 -5.20 14.49 -8.63
N LEU A 6 -6.16 15.20 -9.22
CA LEU A 6 -7.47 15.52 -8.65
C LEU A 6 -8.59 14.55 -9.07
N GLU A 7 -8.27 13.38 -9.63
CA GLU A 7 -9.28 12.34 -9.80
C GLU A 7 -9.62 11.70 -8.45
N GLY A 8 -10.91 11.62 -8.11
CA GLY A 8 -11.38 11.16 -6.80
C GLY A 8 -10.87 9.77 -6.38
N LYS A 9 -10.44 8.94 -7.33
CA LYS A 9 -9.85 7.61 -7.06
C LYS A 9 -8.44 7.66 -6.48
N ASN A 10 -7.67 8.71 -6.79
CA ASN A 10 -6.30 8.91 -6.34
C ASN A 10 -6.19 10.04 -5.31
N HIS A 11 -7.27 10.75 -5.01
CA HIS A 11 -7.27 11.74 -3.94
C HIS A 11 -6.71 11.14 -2.63
N PRO A 12 -5.81 11.84 -1.91
CA PRO A 12 -5.14 11.29 -0.72
C PRO A 12 -6.11 10.70 0.31
N GLY A 13 -7.25 11.36 0.53
CA GLY A 13 -8.29 10.87 1.43
C GLY A 13 -8.89 9.53 0.98
N THR A 14 -9.09 9.35 -0.32
CA THR A 14 -9.57 8.09 -0.89
C THR A 14 -8.54 6.99 -0.73
N LEU A 15 -7.26 7.29 -0.99
CA LEU A 15 -6.16 6.32 -0.81
C LEU A 15 -6.04 5.88 0.66
N LYS A 16 -6.21 6.79 1.62
CA LYS A 16 -6.27 6.46 3.06
C LYS A 16 -7.40 5.50 3.37
N ILE A 17 -8.59 5.75 2.83
CA ILE A 17 -9.74 4.86 3.01
C ILE A 17 -9.45 3.48 2.40
N VAL A 18 -8.87 3.42 1.19
CA VAL A 18 -8.50 2.15 0.54
C VAL A 18 -7.49 1.36 1.38
N ALA A 19 -6.44 2.01 1.90
CA ALA A 19 -5.46 1.37 2.78
C ALA A 19 -6.09 0.86 4.09
N ASN A 20 -7.04 1.61 4.66
CA ASN A 20 -7.77 1.17 5.85
C ASN A 20 -8.67 -0.04 5.57
N ILE A 21 -9.33 -0.10 4.42
CA ILE A 21 -10.10 -1.29 4.01
C ILE A 21 -9.17 -2.50 3.83
N ALA A 22 -7.99 -2.30 3.23
CA ALA A 22 -6.98 -3.35 3.11
C ALA A 22 -6.51 -3.87 4.49
N SER A 23 -6.33 -2.96 5.45
CA SER A 23 -6.01 -3.29 6.84
C SER A 23 -7.09 -4.13 7.50
N ASN A 24 -8.36 -3.74 7.35
CA ASN A 24 -9.49 -4.53 7.85
C ASN A 24 -9.52 -5.94 7.26
N TYR A 25 -9.29 -6.10 5.95
CA TYR A 25 -9.21 -7.42 5.34
C TYR A 25 -8.01 -8.24 5.86
N THR A 26 -6.88 -7.59 6.13
CA THR A 26 -5.71 -8.25 6.74
C THR A 26 -6.04 -8.76 8.14
N SER A 27 -6.74 -7.97 8.96
CA SER A 27 -7.21 -8.41 10.29
C SER A 27 -8.22 -9.57 10.21
N LEU A 28 -8.99 -9.66 9.12
CA LEU A 28 -9.89 -10.78 8.83
C LEU A 28 -9.19 -11.98 8.15
N MET A 29 -7.87 -11.92 7.96
CA MET A 29 -7.07 -12.91 7.24
C MET A 29 -7.49 -13.12 5.78
N ASP A 30 -8.25 -12.20 5.19
CA ASP A 30 -8.61 -12.19 3.77
C ASP A 30 -7.55 -11.45 2.95
N PHE A 31 -6.35 -12.04 2.90
CA PHE A 31 -5.19 -11.45 2.22
C PHE A 31 -5.38 -11.31 0.71
N GLY A 32 -6.29 -12.11 0.13
CA GLY A 32 -6.65 -12.04 -1.28
C GLY A 32 -7.33 -10.72 -1.64
N LYS A 33 -8.19 -10.19 -0.75
CA LYS A 33 -8.77 -8.85 -0.91
C LYS A 33 -7.87 -7.73 -0.42
N ALA A 34 -7.07 -7.95 0.62
CA ALA A 34 -6.19 -6.92 1.17
C ALA A 34 -5.08 -6.52 0.18
N GLY A 35 -4.41 -7.49 -0.45
CA GLY A 35 -3.24 -7.25 -1.31
C GLY A 35 -3.48 -6.21 -2.42
N PRO A 36 -4.47 -6.41 -3.31
CA PRO A 36 -4.74 -5.47 -4.41
C PRO A 36 -5.12 -4.06 -3.92
N LEU A 37 -5.73 -3.94 -2.74
CA LEU A 37 -6.08 -2.64 -2.16
C LEU A 37 -4.84 -1.92 -1.64
N TYR A 38 -3.93 -2.64 -0.98
CA TYR A 38 -2.63 -2.07 -0.60
C TYR A 38 -1.81 -1.64 -1.79
N GLU A 39 -1.73 -2.45 -2.85
CA GLU A 39 -0.99 -2.08 -4.07
C GLU A 39 -1.52 -0.78 -4.67
N ARG A 40 -2.85 -0.69 -4.83
CA ARG A 40 -3.50 0.52 -5.35
C ARG A 40 -3.22 1.74 -4.47
N ALA A 41 -3.34 1.59 -3.15
CA ALA A 41 -3.09 2.70 -2.23
C ALA A 41 -1.62 3.15 -2.29
N LEU A 42 -0.70 2.19 -2.30
CA LEU A 42 0.74 2.43 -2.33
C LEU A 42 1.17 3.13 -3.62
N GLU A 43 0.71 2.67 -4.78
CA GLU A 43 0.97 3.32 -6.08
C GLU A 43 0.46 4.77 -6.11
N GLY A 44 -0.74 5.01 -5.58
CA GLY A 44 -1.32 6.34 -5.50
C GLY A 44 -0.52 7.28 -4.58
N PHE A 45 -0.12 6.80 -3.40
CA PHE A 45 0.70 7.58 -2.48
C PHE A 45 2.10 7.83 -3.02
N GLU A 46 2.73 6.84 -3.65
CA GLU A 46 4.02 7.02 -4.35
C GLU A 46 3.93 8.08 -5.43
N ALA A 47 2.87 8.06 -6.26
CA ALA A 47 2.70 9.00 -7.37
C ALA A 47 2.48 10.44 -6.89
N GLN A 48 1.81 10.65 -5.76
CA GLN A 48 1.51 12.00 -5.23
C GLN A 48 2.58 12.56 -4.31
N PHE A 49 3.14 11.72 -3.45
CA PHE A 49 4.00 12.16 -2.35
C PHE A 49 5.42 11.62 -2.43
N GLY A 50 5.66 10.63 -3.28
CA GLY A 50 6.92 9.90 -3.33
C GLY A 50 7.06 8.84 -2.24
N LYS A 51 8.14 8.06 -2.35
CA LYS A 51 8.42 6.88 -1.51
C LYS A 51 8.80 7.22 -0.08
N ASP A 52 9.32 8.44 0.15
CA ASP A 52 9.81 8.85 1.47
C ASP A 52 8.75 9.45 2.39
N HIS A 53 7.58 9.76 1.85
CA HIS A 53 6.48 10.35 2.59
C HIS A 53 5.89 9.37 3.62
N THR A 54 5.48 9.89 4.77
CA THR A 54 4.97 9.10 5.90
C THR A 54 3.78 8.23 5.52
N ASP A 55 2.80 8.75 4.77
CA ASP A 55 1.63 7.96 4.33
C ASP A 55 2.04 6.81 3.40
N THR A 56 3.05 7.02 2.53
CA THR A 56 3.56 5.99 1.63
C THR A 56 4.27 4.89 2.41
N LYS A 57 5.16 5.27 3.34
CA LYS A 57 5.89 4.34 4.21
C LYS A 57 4.94 3.50 5.07
N MET A 58 3.96 4.14 5.71
CA MET A 58 2.94 3.44 6.50
C MET A 58 2.11 2.46 5.66
N CYS A 59 1.77 2.84 4.42
CA CYS A 59 1.09 1.92 3.50
C CYS A 59 1.96 0.71 3.14
N ALA A 60 3.26 0.92 2.90
CA ALA A 60 4.22 -0.14 2.62
C ALA A 60 4.42 -1.09 3.81
N GLU A 61 4.50 -0.56 5.04
CA GLU A 61 4.57 -1.36 6.28
C GLU A 61 3.34 -2.26 6.45
N ASN A 62 2.15 -1.70 6.28
CA ASN A 62 0.92 -2.47 6.36
C ASN A 62 0.82 -3.53 5.25
N TYR A 63 1.25 -3.19 4.04
CA TYR A 63 1.29 -4.16 2.94
C TYR A 63 2.28 -5.29 3.20
N GLN A 64 3.43 -4.98 3.80
CA GLN A 64 4.42 -5.98 4.21
C GLN A 64 3.80 -7.02 5.15
N VAL A 65 3.05 -6.57 6.17
CA VAL A 65 2.37 -7.45 7.11
C VAL A 65 1.38 -8.37 6.38
N CYS A 66 0.59 -7.83 5.45
CA CYS A 66 -0.32 -8.63 4.64
C CYS A 66 0.42 -9.72 3.84
N LEU A 67 1.55 -9.40 3.22
CA LEU A 67 2.34 -10.36 2.43
C LEU A 67 2.99 -11.44 3.30
N GLN A 68 3.46 -11.07 4.49
CA GLN A 68 4.05 -12.01 5.46
C GLN A 68 3.03 -13.05 5.91
N TYR A 69 1.81 -12.64 6.26
CA TYR A 69 0.77 -13.58 6.69
C TYR A 69 0.18 -14.41 5.56
N ARG A 70 0.17 -13.90 4.32
CA ARG A 70 -0.31 -14.66 3.17
C ARG A 70 0.63 -15.85 2.84
N GLY A 71 1.93 -15.70 3.06
CA GLY A 71 2.91 -16.79 3.01
C GLY A 71 3.33 -17.28 1.61
N ASP A 72 2.51 -17.05 0.58
CA ASP A 72 2.75 -17.47 -0.82
C ASP A 72 3.31 -16.34 -1.72
N ASN A 73 3.60 -15.15 -1.16
CA ASN A 73 4.00 -13.94 -1.89
C ASN A 73 5.43 -13.46 -1.58
N VAL A 74 6.38 -14.40 -1.59
CA VAL A 74 7.79 -14.14 -1.21
C VAL A 74 8.47 -13.14 -2.14
N GLU A 75 8.28 -13.26 -3.46
CA GLU A 75 8.89 -12.35 -4.43
C GLU A 75 8.39 -10.92 -4.26
N ARG A 76 7.08 -10.77 -4.03
CA ARG A 76 6.46 -9.46 -3.82
C ARG A 76 6.97 -8.81 -2.54
N LEU A 77 7.09 -9.58 -1.45
CA LEU A 77 7.68 -9.11 -0.20
C LEU A 77 9.14 -8.69 -0.37
N ALA A 78 9.94 -9.47 -1.09
CA ALA A 78 11.34 -9.16 -1.36
C ALA A 78 11.48 -7.86 -2.18
N GLN A 79 10.65 -7.69 -3.23
CA GLN A 79 10.63 -6.47 -4.02
C GLN A 79 10.20 -5.26 -3.18
N LEU A 80 9.19 -5.42 -2.32
CA LEU A 80 8.74 -4.36 -1.43
C LEU A 80 9.86 -3.91 -0.48
N LYS A 81 10.58 -4.85 0.16
CA LYS A 81 11.74 -4.53 1.02
C LYS A 81 12.91 -3.89 0.26
N ARG A 82 13.11 -4.27 -1.01
CA ARG A 82 14.12 -3.62 -1.87
C ARG A 82 13.74 -2.18 -2.19
N THR A 83 12.46 -1.92 -2.46
CA THR A 83 11.95 -0.56 -2.71
C THR A 83 11.94 0.29 -1.43
N TYR A 84 11.69 -0.33 -0.29
CA TYR A 84 11.53 0.31 1.01
C TYR A 84 12.48 -0.31 2.05
N PRO A 85 13.75 0.13 2.10
CA PRO A 85 14.75 -0.47 2.98
C PRO A 85 14.49 -0.27 4.49
N HIS A 86 13.52 0.56 4.87
CA HIS A 86 13.11 0.75 6.26
C HIS A 86 12.26 -0.42 6.79
N LEU A 87 11.70 -1.24 5.89
CA LEU A 87 10.92 -2.42 6.21
C LEU A 87 11.84 -3.54 6.73
N LYS A 88 11.54 -4.06 7.92
CA LYS A 88 12.34 -5.10 8.59
C LYS A 88 11.98 -6.51 8.15
#